data_AF-A0A838EWB9-F1
#
_entry.id   AF-A0A838EWB9-F1
#
_cell.length_a   1.000
_cell.length_b   1.000
_cell.length_c   1.000
_cell.angle_alpha   90.00
_cell.angle_beta   90.00
_cell.angle_gamma   90.00
#
_symmetry.space_group_name_H-M   'P 1'
#
loop_
_entity.id
_entity.type
_entity.pdbx_description
1 polymer ?
#
loop_
_entity_poly.entity_id
_entity_poly.type
_entity_poly.pdbx_seq_one_letter_code
_entity_poly.pdbx_strand_id
1 'polypeptide(L)'
;MKKPDKKQPYSSEETRKLLGISSSTLSNLVEKGLIEKIVAPGYTHGRYTRESVDQYYKEKKMFDEKYLSQDEEERSTTKVVKITTLEEMKECQDISQELFGVGEGTEKERMKIVERNPDTYYLLKKDNRGIGYVSIMPLKKGNLDNVLSQTLPVKIEESQIESFKKGKQLDIYLTAIGVRPEFSAEEKHEYGSMLVRKLIKLILELGKKGVVVGKIAARSNTPDGIRLMKHAGFTEIPPATPERRTFVINIKESGIPFILQYKKYLEESKNDAN
;
A
#
# COMPACT_ATOMS: atom_id res chain seq x y z
N MET A 1 38.30 4.64 7.89
CA MET A 1 36.93 4.65 8.46
C MET A 1 36.64 3.26 9.05
N LYS A 2 36.34 3.18 10.35
CA LYS A 2 36.06 1.92 11.05
C LYS A 2 34.74 1.31 10.54
N LYS A 3 34.73 0.01 10.26
CA LYS A 3 33.49 -0.74 9.98
C LYS A 3 32.55 -0.60 11.19
N PRO A 4 31.25 -0.29 11.01
CA PRO A 4 30.30 -0.29 12.11
C PRO A 4 30.22 -1.69 12.70
N ASP A 5 30.39 -1.75 14.03
CA ASP A 5 30.54 -2.97 14.79
C ASP A 5 29.23 -3.78 14.79
N LYS A 6 29.35 -5.11 14.66
CA LYS A 6 28.20 -6.00 14.59
C LYS A 6 27.55 -6.11 15.98
N LYS A 7 26.26 -5.73 16.06
CA LYS A 7 25.23 -6.20 17.03
C LYS A 7 25.24 -5.59 18.44
N GLN A 8 24.97 -4.29 18.60
CA GLN A 8 24.47 -3.82 19.91
C GLN A 8 23.06 -4.39 20.20
N PRO A 9 22.79 -4.94 21.40
CA PRO A 9 21.46 -5.37 21.85
C PRO A 9 20.44 -4.22 21.83
N TYR A 10 19.17 -4.54 21.59
CA TYR A 10 18.08 -3.56 21.61
C TYR A 10 17.76 -3.09 23.04
N SER A 11 17.34 -1.84 23.17
CA SER A 11 16.67 -1.31 24.37
C SER A 11 15.20 -1.76 24.44
N SER A 12 14.58 -1.61 25.61
CA SER A 12 13.14 -1.92 25.78
C SER A 12 12.24 -1.08 24.87
N GLU A 13 12.63 0.17 24.58
CA GLU A 13 11.87 1.05 23.70
C GLU A 13 11.97 0.60 22.25
N GLU A 14 13.18 0.30 21.77
CA GLU A 14 13.40 -0.21 20.41
C GLU A 14 12.65 -1.53 20.19
N THR A 15 12.72 -2.48 21.14
CA THR A 15 12.02 -3.76 21.02
C THR A 15 10.50 -3.58 20.97
N ARG A 16 9.92 -2.75 21.85
CA ARG A 16 8.47 -2.48 21.83
C ARG A 16 8.03 -1.83 20.53
N LYS A 17 8.79 -0.84 20.05
CA LYS A 17 8.50 -0.15 18.80
C LYS A 17 8.62 -1.08 17.59
N LEU A 18 9.62 -1.96 17.57
CA LEU A 18 9.84 -2.92 16.49
C LEU A 18 8.72 -3.98 16.43
N LEU A 19 8.33 -4.50 17.59
CA LEU A 19 7.32 -5.57 17.69
C LEU A 19 5.88 -5.05 17.73
N GLY A 20 5.68 -3.75 17.98
CA GLY A 20 4.36 -3.14 18.14
C GLY A 20 3.63 -3.63 19.40
N ILE A 21 4.32 -3.77 20.53
CA ILE A 21 3.77 -4.35 21.76
C ILE A 21 3.92 -3.44 22.99
N SER A 22 3.07 -3.64 23.99
CA SER A 22 3.14 -2.96 25.28
C SER A 22 4.32 -3.45 26.13
N SER A 23 4.64 -2.74 27.22
CA SER A 23 5.67 -3.18 28.17
C SER A 23 5.29 -4.46 28.89
N SER A 24 4.01 -4.65 29.21
CA SER A 24 3.53 -5.88 29.86
C SER A 24 3.69 -7.09 28.95
N THR A 25 3.34 -6.95 27.66
CA THR A 25 3.55 -8.00 26.66
C THR A 25 5.03 -8.32 26.49
N LEU A 26 5.91 -7.32 26.45
CA LEU A 26 7.36 -7.56 26.35
C LEU A 26 7.88 -8.33 27.58
N SER A 27 7.48 -7.97 28.80
CA SER A 27 7.86 -8.71 30.01
C SER A 27 7.40 -10.17 29.96
N ASN A 28 6.15 -10.41 29.53
CA ASN A 28 5.60 -11.76 29.39
C ASN A 28 6.38 -12.60 28.35
N LEU A 29 6.83 -11.99 27.25
CA LEU A 29 7.65 -12.70 26.24
C LEU A 29 9.03 -13.09 26.79
N VAL A 30 9.61 -12.24 27.65
CA VAL A 30 10.89 -12.55 28.32
C VAL A 30 10.70 -13.68 29.34
N GLU A 31 9.65 -13.61 30.16
CA GLU A 31 9.34 -14.65 31.15
C GLU A 31 9.12 -16.02 30.50
N LYS A 32 8.48 -16.04 29.31
CA LYS A 32 8.29 -17.25 28.49
C LYS A 32 9.55 -17.71 27.74
N GLY A 33 10.66 -16.98 27.83
CA GLY A 33 11.90 -17.32 27.13
C GLY A 33 11.86 -17.10 25.61
N LEU A 34 10.84 -16.41 25.09
CA LEU A 34 10.71 -16.12 23.66
C LEU A 34 11.60 -14.95 23.22
N ILE A 35 11.92 -14.05 24.16
CA ILE A 35 12.87 -12.96 23.95
C ILE A 35 13.91 -13.00 25.05
N GLU A 36 15.18 -13.05 24.68
CA GLU A 36 16.30 -13.12 25.61
C GLU A 36 16.66 -11.71 26.10
N LYS A 37 16.69 -11.53 27.43
CA LYS A 37 17.09 -10.29 28.10
C LYS A 37 18.45 -10.47 28.77
N ILE A 38 19.42 -9.65 28.39
CA ILE A 38 20.75 -9.56 29.00
C ILE A 38 20.75 -8.43 30.02
N VAL A 39 21.16 -8.72 31.25
CA VAL A 39 21.39 -7.73 32.31
C VAL A 39 22.87 -7.72 32.66
N ALA A 40 23.55 -6.60 32.45
CA ALA A 40 24.95 -6.47 32.83
C ALA A 40 25.09 -6.43 34.37
N PRO A 41 26.16 -6.98 34.96
CA PRO A 41 26.39 -6.91 36.39
C PRO A 41 26.34 -5.45 36.90
N GLY A 42 25.54 -5.20 37.92
CA GLY A 42 25.35 -3.86 38.51
C GLY A 42 24.32 -2.96 37.81
N TYR A 43 23.65 -3.43 36.75
CA TYR A 43 22.59 -2.68 36.08
C TYR A 43 21.20 -3.23 36.41
N THR A 44 20.23 -2.35 36.59
CA THR A 44 18.81 -2.69 36.79
C THR A 44 18.05 -2.84 35.47
N HIS A 45 18.49 -2.14 34.43
CA HIS A 45 17.88 -2.17 33.10
C HIS A 45 18.61 -3.16 32.19
N GLY A 46 17.89 -4.18 31.74
CA GLY A 46 18.39 -5.15 30.76
C GLY A 46 18.21 -4.67 29.31
N ARG A 47 18.98 -5.26 28.40
CA ARG A 47 18.82 -5.13 26.95
C ARG A 47 18.36 -6.47 26.35
N TYR A 48 17.92 -6.47 25.11
CA TYR A 48 17.38 -7.66 24.44
C TYR A 48 18.28 -8.09 23.29
N THR A 49 18.53 -9.39 23.16
CA THR A 49 19.36 -9.86 22.05
C THR A 49 18.65 -9.60 20.73
N ARG A 50 19.39 -9.06 19.75
CA ARG A 50 18.83 -8.80 18.42
C ARG A 50 18.30 -10.08 17.80
N GLU A 51 19.01 -11.18 18.00
CA GLU A 51 18.67 -12.48 17.45
C GLU A 51 17.30 -12.97 17.91
N SER A 52 17.03 -12.97 19.22
CA SER A 52 15.72 -13.40 19.72
C SER A 52 14.59 -12.45 19.30
N VAL A 53 14.85 -11.13 19.30
CA VAL A 53 13.84 -10.14 18.91
C VAL A 53 13.51 -10.24 17.41
N ASP A 54 14.53 -10.33 16.56
CA ASP A 54 14.37 -10.42 15.11
C ASP A 54 13.74 -11.77 14.72
N GLN A 55 14.08 -12.86 15.43
CA GLN A 55 13.47 -14.17 15.23
C GLN A 55 11.99 -14.16 15.60
N TYR A 56 11.65 -13.67 16.79
CA TYR A 56 10.25 -13.53 17.22
C TYR A 56 9.46 -12.64 16.25
N TYR A 57 10.06 -11.53 15.79
CA TYR A 57 9.42 -10.65 14.81
C TYR A 57 9.10 -11.39 13.50
N LYS A 58 10.03 -12.21 12.99
CA LYS A 58 9.80 -13.02 11.78
C LYS A 58 8.70 -14.05 12.00
N GLU A 59 8.71 -14.76 13.13
CA GLU A 59 7.71 -15.77 13.45
C GLU A 59 6.32 -15.17 13.61
N LYS A 60 6.21 -14.06 14.35
CA LYS A 60 4.98 -13.29 14.47
C LYS A 60 4.48 -12.84 13.10
N LYS A 61 5.35 -12.30 12.26
CA LYS A 61 4.99 -11.87 10.91
C LYS A 61 4.49 -13.03 10.04
N MET A 62 5.15 -14.18 10.09
CA MET A 62 4.72 -15.38 9.36
C MET A 62 3.38 -15.91 9.89
N PHE A 63 3.17 -15.87 11.21
CA PHE A 63 1.90 -16.26 11.82
C PHE A 63 0.77 -15.31 11.40
N ASP A 64 0.99 -14.00 11.50
CA ASP A 64 0.04 -12.97 11.07
C ASP A 64 -0.28 -13.13 9.57
N GLU A 65 0.73 -13.36 8.74
CA GLU A 65 0.56 -13.59 7.30
C GLU A 65 -0.18 -14.89 6.99
N LYS A 66 0.01 -15.96 7.78
CA LYS A 66 -0.58 -17.28 7.51
C LYS A 66 -1.98 -17.46 8.08
N TYR A 67 -2.25 -16.94 9.28
CA TYR A 67 -3.47 -17.24 10.03
C TYR A 67 -4.41 -16.04 10.17
N LEU A 68 -3.89 -14.82 10.27
CA LEU A 68 -4.75 -13.63 10.33
C LEU A 68 -5.19 -13.17 8.94
N SER A 69 -4.48 -13.54 7.86
CA SER A 69 -4.82 -13.08 6.51
C SER A 69 -5.98 -13.83 5.84
N GLN A 70 -6.35 -15.03 6.32
CA GLN A 70 -7.40 -15.85 5.71
C GLN A 70 -8.67 -15.91 6.57
N ASP A 71 -8.55 -16.10 7.89
CA ASP A 71 -9.74 -16.29 8.75
C ASP A 71 -10.39 -14.97 9.22
N GLU A 72 -9.65 -13.86 9.32
CA GLU A 72 -10.25 -12.55 9.65
C GLU A 72 -10.91 -11.89 8.44
N GLU A 73 -10.45 -12.13 7.20
CA GLU A 73 -11.12 -11.59 5.99
C GLU A 73 -12.52 -12.18 5.81
N GLU A 74 -12.76 -13.43 6.24
CA GLU A 74 -14.08 -14.07 6.18
C GLU A 74 -15.01 -13.65 7.34
N ARG A 75 -14.47 -13.31 8.51
CA ARG A 75 -15.25 -12.93 9.70
C ARG A 75 -15.43 -11.43 9.89
N SER A 76 -14.56 -10.61 9.27
CA SER A 76 -14.65 -9.17 9.33
C SER A 76 -15.83 -8.68 8.52
N THR A 77 -16.65 -7.81 9.11
CA THR A 77 -17.69 -7.08 8.37
C THR A 77 -17.09 -6.09 7.36
N THR A 78 -15.79 -5.81 7.47
CA THR A 78 -15.05 -4.86 6.63
C THR A 78 -14.07 -5.58 5.71
N LYS A 79 -14.24 -5.43 4.39
CA LYS A 79 -13.44 -6.11 3.36
C LYS A 79 -13.19 -5.24 2.13
N VAL A 80 -12.07 -5.47 1.44
CA VAL A 80 -11.77 -4.80 0.17
C VAL A 80 -12.05 -5.73 -1.00
N VAL A 81 -13.08 -5.42 -1.78
CA VAL A 81 -13.51 -6.21 -2.94
C VAL A 81 -13.08 -5.54 -4.24
N LYS A 82 -12.87 -6.34 -5.28
CA LYS A 82 -12.71 -5.84 -6.65
C LYS A 82 -14.08 -5.46 -7.18
N ILE A 83 -14.19 -4.33 -7.88
CA ILE A 83 -15.43 -3.95 -8.56
C ILE A 83 -15.61 -4.82 -9.80
N THR A 84 -16.76 -5.48 -9.91
CA THR A 84 -17.12 -6.31 -11.08
C THR A 84 -18.47 -5.96 -11.69
N THR A 85 -19.30 -5.18 -10.99
CA THR A 85 -20.62 -4.78 -11.48
C THR A 85 -20.77 -3.27 -11.60
N LEU A 86 -21.76 -2.85 -12.39
CA LEU A 86 -22.11 -1.44 -12.55
C LEU A 86 -22.62 -0.84 -11.24
N GLU A 87 -23.33 -1.62 -10.41
CA GLU A 87 -23.84 -1.20 -9.10
C GLU A 87 -22.69 -0.87 -8.14
N GLU A 88 -21.66 -1.71 -8.09
CA GLU A 88 -20.47 -1.45 -7.28
C GLU A 88 -19.68 -0.23 -7.80
N MET A 89 -19.66 -0.02 -9.12
CA MET A 89 -19.07 1.19 -9.71
C MET A 89 -19.87 2.45 -9.36
N LYS A 90 -21.21 2.37 -9.26
CA LYS A 90 -22.04 3.47 -8.75
C LYS A 90 -21.67 3.80 -7.30
N GLU A 91 -21.53 2.80 -6.42
CA GLU A 91 -21.07 3.04 -5.05
C GLU A 91 -19.70 3.75 -5.02
N CYS A 92 -18.77 3.32 -5.88
CA CYS A 92 -17.47 3.97 -6.03
C CYS A 92 -17.59 5.42 -6.53
N GLN A 93 -18.54 5.69 -7.42
CA GLN A 93 -18.80 7.02 -7.93
C GLN A 93 -19.43 7.92 -6.87
N ASP A 94 -20.36 7.42 -6.08
CA ASP A 94 -20.96 8.17 -4.96
C ASP A 94 -19.88 8.62 -3.97
N ILE A 95 -18.96 7.71 -3.61
CA ILE A 95 -17.83 8.04 -2.73
C ILE A 95 -16.89 9.07 -3.40
N SER A 96 -16.61 8.93 -4.70
CA SER A 96 -15.82 9.91 -5.47
C SER A 96 -16.45 11.30 -5.46
N GLN A 97 -17.77 11.37 -5.61
CA GLN A 97 -18.52 12.62 -5.61
C GLN A 97 -18.49 13.28 -4.23
N GLU A 98 -18.69 12.51 -3.15
CA GLU A 98 -18.62 13.01 -1.78
C GLU A 98 -17.23 13.53 -1.40
N LEU A 99 -16.17 12.85 -1.83
CA LEU A 99 -14.80 13.20 -1.45
C LEU A 99 -14.20 14.31 -2.31
N PHE A 100 -14.54 14.34 -3.59
CA PHE A 100 -13.80 15.14 -4.56
C PHE A 100 -14.70 16.04 -5.41
N GLY A 101 -16.03 15.94 -5.29
CA GLY A 101 -16.98 16.70 -6.09
C GLY A 101 -16.89 16.42 -7.59
N VAL A 102 -16.39 15.24 -7.99
CA VAL A 102 -16.17 14.88 -9.40
C VAL A 102 -16.70 13.49 -9.76
N GLY A 103 -17.11 13.37 -11.03
CA GLY A 103 -17.33 12.10 -11.72
C GLY A 103 -18.79 11.70 -11.93
N GLU A 104 -19.75 12.57 -11.63
CA GLU A 104 -21.18 12.26 -11.80
C GLU A 104 -21.47 11.68 -13.20
N GLY A 105 -22.15 10.52 -13.24
CA GLY A 105 -22.52 9.85 -14.49
C GLY A 105 -21.38 9.19 -15.27
N THR A 106 -20.19 9.01 -14.66
CA THR A 106 -19.02 8.39 -15.33
C THR A 106 -18.91 6.88 -15.14
N GLU A 107 -19.91 6.22 -14.56
CA GLU A 107 -19.83 4.81 -14.15
C GLU A 107 -19.64 3.89 -15.36
N LYS A 108 -20.30 4.19 -16.48
CA LYS A 108 -20.18 3.39 -17.71
C LYS A 108 -18.79 3.51 -18.32
N GLU A 109 -18.21 4.70 -18.36
CA GLU A 109 -16.85 4.93 -18.85
C GLU A 109 -15.82 4.23 -17.96
N ARG A 110 -16.00 4.30 -16.64
CA ARG A 110 -15.13 3.58 -15.70
C ARG A 110 -15.27 2.06 -15.84
N MET A 111 -16.47 1.55 -16.12
CA MET A 111 -16.66 0.12 -16.37
C MET A 111 -15.93 -0.38 -17.62
N LYS A 112 -15.80 0.43 -18.69
CA LYS A 112 -14.95 0.06 -19.85
C LYS A 112 -13.49 -0.14 -19.44
N ILE A 113 -12.99 0.67 -18.49
CA ILE A 113 -11.64 0.50 -17.93
C ILE A 113 -11.55 -0.82 -17.14
N VAL A 114 -12.57 -1.15 -16.34
CA VAL A 114 -12.63 -2.41 -15.58
C VAL A 114 -12.68 -3.63 -16.51
N GLU A 115 -13.48 -3.58 -17.58
CA GLU A 115 -13.56 -4.62 -18.61
C GLU A 115 -12.19 -4.84 -19.28
N ARG A 116 -11.46 -3.75 -19.54
CA ARG A 116 -10.11 -3.81 -20.13
C ARG A 116 -9.07 -4.35 -19.16
N ASN A 117 -9.13 -3.96 -17.89
CA ASN A 117 -8.26 -4.44 -16.83
C ASN A 117 -9.02 -4.49 -15.49
N PRO A 118 -9.43 -5.69 -15.03
CA PRO A 118 -10.23 -5.83 -13.82
C PRO A 118 -9.53 -5.43 -12.52
N ASP A 119 -8.20 -5.25 -12.53
CA ASP A 119 -7.40 -4.89 -11.35
C ASP A 119 -7.19 -3.36 -11.25
N THR A 120 -8.22 -2.57 -11.58
CA THR A 120 -8.18 -1.10 -11.63
C THR A 120 -8.97 -0.43 -10.51
N TYR A 121 -10.06 -1.03 -10.04
CA TYR A 121 -10.93 -0.46 -9.01
C TYR A 121 -11.20 -1.47 -7.88
N TYR A 122 -11.09 -0.99 -6.65
CA TYR A 122 -11.40 -1.77 -5.45
C TYR A 122 -12.26 -0.94 -4.50
N LEU A 123 -13.31 -1.55 -3.97
CA LEU A 123 -14.24 -0.95 -3.03
C LEU A 123 -14.00 -1.55 -1.64
N LEU A 124 -13.83 -0.69 -0.63
CA LEU A 124 -13.85 -1.08 0.78
C LEU A 124 -15.31 -1.09 1.23
N LYS A 125 -15.82 -2.27 1.58
CA LYS A 125 -17.18 -2.48 2.08
C LYS A 125 -17.14 -2.72 3.59
N LYS A 126 -18.08 -2.13 4.33
CA LYS A 126 -18.42 -2.46 5.73
C LYS A 126 -19.91 -2.77 5.79
N ASP A 127 -20.28 -3.94 6.31
CA ASP A 127 -21.68 -4.39 6.36
C ASP A 127 -22.38 -4.31 4.98
N ASN A 128 -21.68 -4.76 3.94
CA ASN A 128 -22.08 -4.70 2.52
C ASN A 128 -22.28 -3.29 1.93
N ARG A 129 -21.97 -2.21 2.65
CA ARG A 129 -21.99 -0.84 2.14
C ARG A 129 -20.58 -0.37 1.76
N GLY A 130 -20.39 0.22 0.58
CA GLY A 130 -19.15 0.89 0.18
C GLY A 130 -18.84 2.11 1.05
N ILE A 131 -17.73 2.06 1.79
CA ILE A 131 -17.27 3.11 2.71
C ILE A 131 -15.97 3.78 2.27
N GLY A 132 -15.29 3.24 1.27
CA GLY A 132 -14.08 3.80 0.70
C GLY A 132 -13.71 3.08 -0.59
N TYR A 133 -12.75 3.61 -1.32
CA TYR A 133 -12.26 2.96 -2.53
C TYR A 133 -10.81 3.33 -2.82
N VAL A 134 -10.16 2.50 -3.64
CA VAL A 134 -8.89 2.82 -4.27
C VAL A 134 -8.99 2.47 -5.76
N SER A 135 -8.51 3.37 -6.61
CA SER A 135 -8.45 3.16 -8.05
C SER A 135 -7.08 3.48 -8.61
N ILE A 136 -6.60 2.60 -9.49
CA ILE A 136 -5.35 2.75 -10.22
C ILE A 136 -5.58 2.60 -11.72
N MET A 137 -4.77 3.31 -12.50
CA MET A 137 -4.77 3.25 -13.95
C MET A 137 -3.42 2.70 -14.42
N PRO A 138 -3.38 1.47 -14.93
CA PRO A 138 -2.18 0.93 -15.54
C PRO A 138 -2.04 1.52 -16.94
N LEU A 139 -1.20 2.53 -17.06
CA LEU A 139 -0.98 3.28 -18.28
C LEU A 139 0.07 2.59 -19.14
N LYS A 140 -0.18 2.50 -20.44
CA LYS A 140 0.86 2.14 -21.41
C LYS A 140 2.07 3.06 -21.23
N LYS A 141 3.27 2.50 -21.39
CA LYS A 141 4.54 3.23 -21.29
C LYS A 141 4.49 4.56 -22.05
N GLY A 142 4.88 5.65 -21.37
CA GLY A 142 4.94 6.99 -21.95
C GLY A 142 3.66 7.82 -21.81
N ASN A 143 2.52 7.22 -21.43
CA ASN A 143 1.28 7.98 -21.24
C ASN A 143 1.22 8.74 -19.91
N LEU A 144 2.03 8.38 -18.92
CA LEU A 144 1.93 8.97 -17.59
C LEU A 144 2.16 10.48 -17.58
N ASP A 145 3.17 10.97 -18.30
CA ASP A 145 3.48 12.40 -18.30
C ASP A 145 2.34 13.22 -18.92
N ASN A 146 1.70 12.70 -19.98
CA ASN A 146 0.49 13.29 -20.56
C ASN A 146 -0.69 13.29 -19.59
N VAL A 147 -0.86 12.24 -18.78
CA VAL A 147 -1.90 12.18 -17.74
C VAL A 147 -1.64 13.21 -16.64
N LEU A 148 -0.37 13.39 -16.23
CA LEU A 148 0.01 14.34 -15.19
C LEU A 148 -0.11 15.80 -15.63
N SER A 149 0.04 16.10 -16.93
CA SER A 149 -0.09 17.45 -17.50
C SER A 149 -1.54 17.91 -17.71
N GLN A 150 -2.54 17.03 -17.53
CA GLN A 150 -3.94 17.42 -17.66
C GLN A 150 -4.45 18.20 -16.45
N THR A 151 -5.24 19.24 -16.71
CA THR A 151 -6.07 19.89 -15.70
C THR A 151 -7.20 18.94 -15.25
N LEU A 152 -7.91 19.30 -14.19
CA LEU A 152 -9.02 18.48 -13.68
C LEU A 152 -10.31 18.76 -14.48
N PRO A 153 -11.15 17.74 -14.73
CA PRO A 153 -10.93 16.32 -14.42
C PRO A 153 -9.96 15.66 -15.41
N VAL A 154 -9.13 14.74 -14.90
CA VAL A 154 -8.24 13.93 -15.75
C VAL A 154 -9.07 12.95 -16.57
N LYS A 155 -8.85 12.95 -17.87
CA LYS A 155 -9.45 11.97 -18.78
C LYS A 155 -8.40 10.92 -19.14
N ILE A 156 -8.77 9.66 -18.94
CA ILE A 156 -7.95 8.50 -19.29
C ILE A 156 -8.81 7.61 -20.16
N GLU A 157 -8.42 7.50 -21.43
CA GLU A 157 -9.11 6.69 -22.41
C GLU A 157 -8.77 5.21 -22.23
N GLU A 158 -9.71 4.32 -22.57
CA GLU A 158 -9.49 2.87 -22.53
C GLU A 158 -8.24 2.45 -23.34
N SER A 159 -7.99 3.14 -24.46
CA SER A 159 -6.83 2.91 -25.34
C SER A 159 -5.49 3.19 -24.65
N GLN A 160 -5.47 3.94 -23.55
CA GLN A 160 -4.27 4.23 -22.76
C GLN A 160 -3.99 3.17 -21.70
N ILE A 161 -4.95 2.27 -21.42
CA ILE A 161 -4.87 1.24 -20.40
C ILE A 161 -4.09 0.02 -20.93
N GLU A 162 -3.15 -0.47 -20.12
CA GLU A 162 -2.38 -1.68 -20.36
C GLU A 162 -2.86 -2.83 -19.45
N SER A 163 -2.76 -4.05 -19.97
CA SER A 163 -3.07 -5.27 -19.26
C SER A 163 -1.92 -5.73 -18.35
N PHE A 164 -2.25 -6.35 -17.22
CA PHE A 164 -1.27 -6.95 -16.31
C PHE A 164 -0.76 -8.31 -16.80
N LYS A 165 -0.09 -8.32 -17.95
CA LYS A 165 0.51 -9.51 -18.57
C LYS A 165 2.03 -9.53 -18.38
N LYS A 166 2.58 -10.74 -18.24
CA LYS A 166 4.03 -10.98 -18.12
C LYS A 166 4.80 -10.27 -19.26
N GLY A 167 5.90 -9.61 -18.90
CA GLY A 167 6.76 -8.88 -19.83
C GLY A 167 6.24 -7.52 -20.30
N LYS A 168 4.99 -7.14 -19.98
CA LYS A 168 4.47 -5.80 -20.32
C LYS A 168 5.10 -4.73 -19.45
N GLN A 169 5.49 -3.62 -20.08
CA GLN A 169 5.95 -2.42 -19.40
C GLN A 169 4.83 -1.39 -19.31
N LEU A 170 4.58 -0.88 -18.11
CA LEU A 170 3.55 0.11 -17.83
C LEU A 170 3.99 1.07 -16.72
N ASP A 171 3.25 2.17 -16.60
CA ASP A 171 3.29 3.07 -15.44
C ASP A 171 1.96 2.99 -14.70
N ILE A 172 1.92 3.31 -13.41
CA ILE A 172 0.69 3.31 -12.62
C ILE A 172 0.35 4.74 -12.22
N TYR A 173 -0.86 5.18 -12.54
CA TYR A 173 -1.43 6.41 -11.98
C TYR A 173 -2.48 6.07 -10.92
N LEU A 174 -2.20 6.39 -9.66
CA LEU A 174 -3.15 6.28 -8.55
C LEU A 174 -4.16 7.41 -8.67
N THR A 175 -5.32 7.11 -9.24
CA THR A 175 -6.37 8.10 -9.54
C THR A 175 -7.07 8.60 -8.29
N ALA A 176 -7.38 7.70 -7.37
CA ALA A 176 -8.03 8.05 -6.12
C ALA A 176 -7.77 6.99 -5.04
N ILE A 177 -7.73 7.46 -3.80
CA ILE A 177 -7.83 6.65 -2.60
C ILE A 177 -8.57 7.49 -1.56
N GLY A 178 -9.57 6.92 -0.91
CA GLY A 178 -10.34 7.67 0.06
C GLY A 178 -11.39 6.85 0.78
N VAL A 179 -11.81 7.38 1.92
CA VAL A 179 -12.81 6.84 2.83
C VAL A 179 -13.82 7.95 3.07
N ARG A 180 -15.12 7.63 3.08
CA ARG A 180 -16.19 8.62 3.17
C ARG A 180 -16.03 9.57 4.38
N PRO A 181 -16.51 10.82 4.30
CA PRO A 181 -16.22 11.85 5.29
C PRO A 181 -16.93 11.65 6.64
N GLU A 182 -17.98 10.84 6.74
CA GLU A 182 -18.74 10.64 7.99
C GLU A 182 -17.97 9.90 9.09
N PHE A 183 -16.91 9.17 8.73
CA PHE A 183 -16.12 8.39 9.69
C PHE A 183 -15.20 9.27 10.55
N SER A 184 -14.96 8.82 11.78
CA SER A 184 -14.00 9.45 12.69
C SER A 184 -12.57 9.41 12.11
N ALA A 185 -11.67 10.23 12.67
CA ALA A 185 -10.28 10.26 12.22
C ALA A 185 -9.56 8.91 12.44
N GLU A 186 -9.88 8.20 13.51
CA GLU A 186 -9.34 6.87 13.83
C GLU A 186 -9.84 5.82 12.82
N GLU A 187 -11.15 5.77 12.56
CA GLU A 187 -11.73 4.88 11.54
C GLU A 187 -11.19 5.17 10.15
N LYS A 188 -11.06 6.45 9.76
CA LYS A 188 -10.45 6.83 8.47
C LYS A 188 -9.00 6.37 8.37
N HIS A 189 -8.25 6.45 9.45
CA HIS A 189 -6.87 5.97 9.49
C HIS A 189 -6.83 4.44 9.29
N GLU A 190 -7.67 3.70 10.02
CA GLU A 190 -7.79 2.25 9.89
C GLU A 190 -8.20 1.83 8.47
N TYR A 191 -9.32 2.36 7.97
CA TYR A 191 -9.87 2.06 6.64
C TYR A 191 -8.94 2.50 5.51
N GLY A 192 -8.29 3.66 5.65
CA GLY A 192 -7.25 4.11 4.73
C GLY A 192 -6.07 3.14 4.70
N SER A 193 -5.65 2.62 5.86
CA SER A 193 -4.58 1.63 5.93
C SER A 193 -4.93 0.32 5.22
N MET A 194 -6.20 -0.12 5.27
CA MET A 194 -6.67 -1.31 4.55
C MET A 194 -6.56 -1.13 3.03
N LEU A 195 -6.98 0.03 2.51
CA LEU A 195 -6.87 0.38 1.09
C LEU A 195 -5.40 0.44 0.64
N VAL A 196 -4.51 1.02 1.45
CA VAL A 196 -3.06 1.08 1.17
C VAL A 196 -2.45 -0.31 1.17
N ARG A 197 -2.78 -1.17 2.14
CA ARG A 197 -2.32 -2.57 2.17
C ARG A 197 -2.77 -3.32 0.91
N LYS A 198 -4.01 -3.11 0.46
CA LYS A 198 -4.52 -3.69 -0.79
C LYS A 198 -3.70 -3.22 -2.00
N LEU A 199 -3.40 -1.93 -2.09
CA LEU A 199 -2.59 -1.36 -3.17
C LEU A 199 -1.17 -1.96 -3.18
N ILE A 200 -0.53 -2.07 -2.02
CA ILE A 200 0.80 -2.70 -1.88
C ILE A 200 0.74 -4.17 -2.33
N LYS A 201 -0.26 -4.94 -1.85
CA LYS A 201 -0.45 -6.34 -2.24
C LYS A 201 -0.59 -6.44 -3.76
N LEU A 202 -1.39 -5.58 -4.39
CA LEU A 202 -1.54 -5.54 -5.84
C LEU A 202 -0.20 -5.31 -6.55
N ILE A 203 0.57 -4.30 -6.14
CA ILE A 203 1.89 -4.01 -6.72
C ILE A 203 2.83 -5.22 -6.59
N LEU A 204 2.85 -5.89 -5.43
CA LEU A 204 3.64 -7.10 -5.24
C LEU A 204 3.21 -8.24 -6.16
N GLU A 205 1.90 -8.44 -6.34
CA GLU A 205 1.35 -9.43 -7.28
C GLU A 205 1.73 -9.13 -8.74
N LEU A 206 1.86 -7.85 -9.13
CA LEU A 206 2.37 -7.48 -10.45
C LEU A 206 3.82 -7.96 -10.65
N GLY A 207 4.65 -7.88 -9.62
CA GLY A 207 6.01 -8.40 -9.63
C GLY A 207 6.02 -9.91 -9.86
N LYS A 208 5.19 -10.66 -9.11
CA LYS A 208 5.06 -12.11 -9.27
C LYS A 208 4.55 -12.51 -10.66
N LYS A 209 3.66 -11.72 -11.25
CA LYS A 209 3.16 -11.91 -12.62
C LYS A 209 4.18 -11.53 -13.72
N GLY A 210 5.35 -11.00 -13.34
CA GLY A 210 6.36 -10.54 -14.28
C GLY A 210 6.00 -9.28 -15.05
N VAL A 211 5.13 -8.43 -14.48
CA VAL A 211 4.75 -7.12 -15.06
C VAL A 211 5.80 -6.08 -14.66
N VAL A 212 6.30 -5.32 -15.63
CA VAL A 212 7.35 -4.30 -15.44
C VAL A 212 6.71 -2.94 -15.20
N VAL A 213 6.77 -2.45 -13.96
CA VAL A 213 6.27 -1.12 -13.58
C VAL A 213 7.44 -0.13 -13.64
N GLY A 214 7.27 0.97 -14.37
CA GLY A 214 8.28 2.03 -14.50
C GLY A 214 8.18 3.06 -13.38
N LYS A 215 7.05 3.75 -13.31
CA LYS A 215 6.73 4.76 -12.29
C LYS A 215 5.37 4.47 -11.66
N ILE A 216 5.21 4.91 -10.41
CA ILE A 216 3.89 5.06 -9.78
C ILE A 216 3.73 6.54 -9.45
N ALA A 217 2.63 7.15 -9.86
CA ALA A 217 2.38 8.56 -9.60
C ALA A 217 0.98 8.82 -9.07
N ALA A 218 0.84 9.91 -8.31
CA ALA A 218 -0.42 10.38 -7.76
C ALA A 218 -0.43 11.91 -7.70
N ARG A 219 -1.62 12.50 -7.64
CA ARG A 219 -1.79 13.94 -7.40
C ARG A 219 -2.70 14.18 -6.21
N SER A 220 -2.33 15.10 -5.33
CA SER A 220 -3.15 15.46 -4.17
C SER A 220 -2.94 16.91 -3.75
N ASN A 221 -4.02 17.53 -3.26
CA ASN A 221 -4.02 18.83 -2.60
C ASN A 221 -4.65 18.75 -1.19
N THR A 222 -5.08 17.56 -0.74
CA THR A 222 -5.64 17.38 0.60
C THR A 222 -4.52 17.14 1.61
N PRO A 223 -4.61 17.67 2.85
CA PRO A 223 -3.60 17.42 3.88
C PRO A 223 -3.37 15.92 4.13
N ASP A 224 -4.43 15.12 4.16
CA ASP A 224 -4.34 13.67 4.34
C ASP A 224 -3.66 12.97 3.18
N GLY A 225 -4.02 13.30 1.94
CA GLY A 225 -3.39 12.71 0.77
C GLY A 225 -1.91 13.05 0.67
N ILE A 226 -1.53 14.31 0.96
CA ILE A 226 -0.13 14.73 1.01
C ILE A 226 0.64 13.96 2.09
N ARG A 227 0.07 13.82 3.30
CA ARG A 227 0.69 13.05 4.37
C ARG A 227 0.86 11.59 3.97
N LEU A 228 -0.17 10.99 3.39
CA LEU A 228 -0.15 9.60 2.91
C LEU A 228 0.97 9.38 1.88
N MET A 229 1.05 10.24 0.85
CA MET A 229 2.08 10.10 -0.20
C MET A 229 3.49 10.20 0.38
N LYS A 230 3.73 11.17 1.28
CA LYS A 230 5.03 11.32 1.95
C LYS A 230 5.39 10.10 2.81
N HIS A 231 4.43 9.59 3.60
CA HIS A 231 4.65 8.40 4.43
C HIS A 231 4.87 7.13 3.60
N ALA A 232 4.22 7.02 2.44
CA ALA A 232 4.40 5.92 1.50
C ALA A 232 5.74 6.00 0.73
N GLY A 233 6.52 7.07 0.92
CA GLY A 233 7.84 7.24 0.30
C GLY A 233 7.81 7.86 -1.10
N PHE A 234 6.71 8.47 -1.51
CA PHE A 234 6.68 9.21 -2.77
C PHE A 234 7.59 10.45 -2.69
N THR A 235 8.27 10.73 -3.79
CA THR A 235 9.00 11.98 -3.99
C THR A 235 8.06 12.99 -4.61
N GLU A 236 7.94 14.17 -4.00
CA GLU A 236 7.22 15.27 -4.60
C GLU A 236 8.06 15.91 -5.71
N ILE A 237 7.44 16.13 -6.87
CA ILE A 237 8.06 16.80 -8.01
C ILE A 237 7.31 18.09 -8.32
N PRO A 238 7.94 19.06 -9.02
CA PRO A 238 7.26 20.23 -9.52
C PRO A 238 5.98 19.81 -10.28
N PRO A 239 4.81 20.34 -9.91
CA PRO A 239 3.58 19.91 -10.53
C PRO A 239 3.49 20.45 -11.96
N ALA A 240 2.97 19.64 -12.88
CA ALA A 240 2.72 20.08 -14.26
C ALA A 240 1.54 21.05 -14.36
N THR A 241 0.66 21.08 -13.35
CA THR A 241 -0.51 21.95 -13.28
C THR A 241 -0.66 22.54 -11.86
N PRO A 242 -1.21 23.75 -11.69
CA PRO A 242 -1.22 24.44 -10.39
C PRO A 242 -2.21 23.85 -9.37
N GLU A 243 -3.19 23.03 -9.80
CA GLU A 243 -4.31 22.61 -8.96
C GLU A 243 -3.93 21.55 -7.92
N ARG A 244 -2.91 20.73 -8.21
CA ARG A 244 -2.51 19.61 -7.34
C ARG A 244 -1.00 19.41 -7.32
N ARG A 245 -0.49 19.04 -6.15
CA ARG A 245 0.91 18.61 -5.98
C ARG A 245 1.08 17.22 -6.61
N THR A 246 2.23 16.98 -7.22
CA THR A 246 2.52 15.72 -7.92
C THR A 246 3.55 14.90 -7.15
N PHE A 247 3.25 13.62 -6.98
CA PHE A 247 4.05 12.68 -6.21
C PHE A 247 4.40 11.49 -7.09
N VAL A 248 5.67 11.06 -7.09
CA VAL A 248 6.17 9.97 -7.93
C VAL A 248 7.06 9.02 -7.14
N ILE A 249 6.92 7.72 -7.40
CA ILE A 249 7.91 6.69 -7.11
C ILE A 249 8.51 6.23 -8.44
N ASN A 250 9.81 6.47 -8.63
CA ASN A 250 10.57 5.82 -9.70
C ASN A 250 10.95 4.42 -9.25
N ILE A 251 10.38 3.39 -9.87
CA ILE A 251 10.59 2.00 -9.43
C ILE A 251 12.06 1.63 -9.50
N LYS A 252 12.77 2.00 -10.57
CA LYS A 252 14.19 1.66 -10.77
C LYS A 252 15.06 2.17 -9.62
N GLU A 253 14.88 3.42 -9.23
CA GLU A 253 15.71 4.13 -8.24
C GLU A 253 15.23 3.94 -6.80
N SER A 254 14.00 3.48 -6.60
CA SER A 254 13.40 3.39 -5.26
C SER A 254 14.01 2.29 -4.39
N GLY A 255 14.34 2.67 -3.15
CA GLY A 255 14.73 1.79 -2.05
C GLY A 255 13.61 1.49 -1.05
N ILE A 256 12.35 1.84 -1.38
CA ILE A 256 11.21 1.61 -0.48
C ILE A 256 11.03 0.09 -0.28
N PRO A 257 10.84 -0.42 0.96
CA PRO A 257 10.86 -1.85 1.23
C PRO A 257 9.93 -2.70 0.35
N PHE A 258 8.68 -2.29 0.15
CA PHE A 258 7.76 -3.04 -0.71
C PHE A 258 8.13 -2.97 -2.20
N ILE A 259 8.84 -1.92 -2.65
CA ILE A 259 9.37 -1.82 -4.00
C ILE A 259 10.58 -2.74 -4.19
N LEU A 260 11.44 -2.88 -3.18
CA LEU A 260 12.52 -3.87 -3.20
C LEU A 260 11.97 -5.29 -3.28
N GLN A 261 10.89 -5.58 -2.55
CA GLN A 261 10.21 -6.86 -2.62
C GLN A 261 9.55 -7.10 -3.99
N TYR A 262 8.89 -6.09 -4.56
CA TYR A 262 8.38 -6.14 -5.93
C TYR A 262 9.48 -6.47 -6.94
N LYS A 263 10.66 -5.81 -6.86
CA LYS A 263 11.80 -6.05 -7.76
C LYS A 263 12.28 -7.50 -7.66
N LYS A 264 12.37 -8.04 -6.43
CA LYS A 264 12.73 -9.44 -6.19
C LYS A 264 11.74 -10.39 -6.87
N TYR A 265 10.43 -10.21 -6.66
CA TYR A 265 9.41 -11.02 -7.33
C TYR A 265 9.46 -10.90 -8.86
N LEU A 266 9.78 -9.71 -9.38
CA LEU A 266 9.96 -9.50 -10.81
C LEU A 266 11.19 -10.23 -11.36
N GLU A 267 12.29 -10.34 -10.62
CA GLU A 267 13.45 -11.15 -11.01
C GLU A 267 13.14 -12.65 -10.99
N GLU A 268 12.50 -13.13 -9.92
CA GLU A 268 12.11 -14.54 -9.80
C GLU A 268 11.20 -14.97 -10.95
N SER A 269 10.17 -14.18 -11.27
CA SER A 269 9.25 -14.48 -12.38
C SER A 269 9.90 -14.48 -13.78
N LYS A 270 11.06 -13.83 -13.94
CA LYS A 270 11.84 -13.91 -15.19
C LYS A 270 12.62 -15.21 -15.29
N ASN A 271 13.10 -15.74 -14.17
CA ASN A 271 13.86 -16.98 -14.13
C ASN A 271 12.98 -18.21 -14.36
N ASP A 272 11.73 -18.18 -13.90
CA ASP A 272 10.74 -19.25 -14.14
C ASP A 272 10.30 -19.39 -15.63
N ALA A 273 10.83 -18.56 -16.53
CA ALA A 273 10.55 -18.60 -17.97
C ALA A 273 11.60 -19.36 -18.80
N ASN A 274 12.72 -19.75 -18.18
CA ASN A 274 13.82 -20.49 -18.79
C ASN A 274 13.81 -21.94 -18.31
#